data_AF-A0A957BWN7-F1
#
_entry.id   AF-A0A957BWN7-F1
#
_cell.length_a   1.000
_cell.length_b   1.000
_cell.length_c   1.000
_cell.angle_alpha   90.00
_cell.angle_beta   90.00
_cell.angle_gamma   90.00
#
_symmetry.space_group_name_H-M   'P 1'
#
loop_
_entity.id
_entity.type
_entity.pdbx_description
1 polymer ?
#
loop_
_entity_poly.entity_id
_entity_poly.type
_entity_poly.pdbx_seq_one_letter_code
_entity_poly.pdbx_strand_id
1 'polypeptide(L)'
;MTSSYSGDDMPSIDLLVGDVPASSPLQRLRAARVSHPAPLYAYLEMALWALILVSIVDHLHDPTGTTGSIVWVFTIGFHEVGHLICNPFGTLLMFLGGTIWQVLVWVLVGAWEWFGRRRVTSPLLLWALAGHSLLNAAVYIGDAQARSLPLLFGMNSSHHDWWNILSLTNLLDYDWLFALLTRILGVGIIVACALAGSYMAWVRPRTGVGKLSR
;
A
#
# COMPACT_ATOMS: atom_id res chain seq x y z
N MET A 1 -2.48 50.68 -15.16
CA MET A 1 -2.39 49.61 -16.17
C MET A 1 -1.89 48.36 -15.49
N THR A 2 -2.77 47.38 -15.32
CA THR A 2 -2.55 46.08 -14.67
C THR A 2 -1.87 45.14 -15.66
N SER A 3 -0.63 44.72 -15.38
CA SER A 3 0.02 43.65 -16.15
C SER A 3 -0.35 42.31 -15.54
N SER A 4 -1.16 41.54 -16.26
CA SER A 4 -1.49 40.15 -15.97
C SER A 4 -0.24 39.28 -16.02
N TYR A 5 0.05 38.54 -14.95
CA TYR A 5 0.98 37.41 -15.00
C TYR A 5 0.22 36.23 -15.62
N SER A 6 0.48 35.92 -16.89
CA SER A 6 0.00 34.69 -17.54
C SER A 6 0.82 33.51 -17.02
N GLY A 7 0.15 32.50 -16.48
CA GLY A 7 0.75 31.32 -15.86
C GLY A 7 1.29 30.27 -16.83
N ASP A 8 1.85 30.66 -17.98
CA ASP A 8 2.22 29.74 -19.07
C ASP A 8 3.70 29.80 -19.51
N ASP A 9 4.59 30.49 -18.78
CA ASP A 9 6.03 30.53 -19.11
C ASP A 9 6.89 29.76 -18.09
N MET A 10 6.59 28.48 -17.88
CA MET A 10 7.60 27.53 -17.38
C MET A 10 8.23 26.86 -18.60
N PRO A 11 9.54 26.96 -18.82
CA PRO A 11 10.18 26.26 -19.92
C PRO A 11 9.89 24.76 -19.78
N SER A 12 9.34 24.15 -20.84
CA SER A 12 9.15 22.71 -20.93
C SER A 12 10.47 22.03 -20.58
N ILE A 13 10.39 20.93 -19.82
CA ILE A 13 11.53 20.18 -19.27
C ILE A 13 12.52 19.69 -20.35
N ASP A 14 12.14 19.81 -21.61
CA ASP A 14 12.84 19.36 -22.80
C ASP A 14 13.89 20.35 -23.35
N LEU A 15 13.99 21.60 -22.86
CA LEU A 15 14.79 22.65 -23.52
C LEU A 15 16.19 22.94 -22.92
N LEU A 16 16.64 22.20 -21.89
CA LEU A 16 17.98 22.39 -21.29
C LEU A 16 18.86 21.13 -21.23
N VAL A 17 18.46 20.06 -21.90
CA VAL A 17 19.27 18.85 -22.03
C VAL A 17 19.18 18.41 -23.48
N GLY A 18 20.29 18.52 -24.23
CA GLY A 18 20.35 18.01 -25.59
C GLY A 18 19.88 16.56 -25.65
N ASP A 19 19.22 16.22 -26.75
CA ASP A 19 18.60 14.92 -27.03
C ASP A 19 19.41 13.72 -26.53
N VAL A 20 19.08 13.23 -25.32
CA VAL A 20 19.45 11.89 -24.87
C VAL A 20 18.18 11.05 -24.98
N PRO A 21 18.12 10.06 -25.88
CA PRO A 21 16.93 9.21 -26.02
C PRO A 21 16.61 8.59 -24.66
N ALA A 22 15.31 8.47 -24.34
CA ALA A 22 14.81 7.99 -23.06
C ALA A 22 15.67 6.86 -22.49
N SER A 23 16.59 7.21 -21.58
CA SER A 23 17.57 6.27 -21.06
C SER A 23 16.84 5.12 -20.36
N SER A 24 17.24 3.88 -20.58
CA SER A 24 16.57 2.73 -19.96
C SER A 24 16.56 2.88 -18.42
N PRO A 25 15.63 2.26 -17.67
CA PRO A 25 15.61 2.36 -16.20
C PRO A 25 16.98 2.07 -15.57
N LEU A 26 17.71 1.10 -16.13
CA LEU A 26 19.07 0.76 -15.69
C LEU A 26 20.09 1.87 -15.97
N GLN A 27 20.03 2.53 -17.13
CA GLN A 27 20.91 3.65 -17.44
C GLN A 27 20.64 4.84 -16.51
N ARG A 28 19.37 5.16 -16.24
CA ARG A 28 18.99 6.20 -15.27
C ARG A 28 19.51 5.90 -13.87
N LEU A 29 19.33 4.66 -13.41
CA LEU A 29 19.82 4.25 -12.09
C LEU A 29 21.36 4.33 -12.01
N ARG A 30 22.07 3.92 -13.06
CA ARG A 30 23.54 4.01 -13.12
C ARG A 30 24.01 5.47 -13.04
N ALA A 31 23.42 6.35 -13.84
CA ALA A 31 23.74 7.77 -13.81
C ALA A 31 23.44 8.37 -12.43
N ALA A 32 22.25 8.09 -11.88
CA ALA A 32 21.82 8.59 -10.59
C ALA A 32 22.73 8.15 -9.44
N ARG A 33 23.28 6.93 -9.47
CA ARG A 33 24.23 6.46 -8.44
C ARG A 33 25.55 7.23 -8.44
N VAL A 34 26.02 7.67 -9.60
CA VAL A 34 27.29 8.42 -9.74
C VAL A 34 27.11 9.87 -9.30
N SER A 35 26.00 10.50 -9.68
CA SER A 35 25.77 11.94 -9.49
C SER A 35 24.75 12.26 -8.39
N HIS A 36 24.47 11.33 -7.47
CA HIS A 36 23.42 11.53 -6.48
C HIS A 36 23.76 12.70 -5.55
N PRO A 37 22.90 13.72 -5.41
CA PRO A 37 23.22 14.90 -4.59
C PRO A 37 23.21 14.61 -3.08
N ALA A 38 22.61 13.50 -2.65
CA ALA A 38 22.46 13.14 -1.24
C ALA A 38 22.48 11.61 -1.02
N PRO A 39 23.58 10.90 -1.33
CA PRO A 39 23.62 9.43 -1.42
C PRO A 39 23.30 8.73 -0.09
N LEU A 40 23.63 9.34 1.05
CA LEU A 40 23.29 8.79 2.36
C LEU A 40 21.77 8.59 2.53
N TYR A 41 20.95 9.56 2.12
CA TYR A 41 19.49 9.43 2.18
C TYR A 41 18.98 8.32 1.27
N ALA A 42 19.57 8.15 0.09
CA ALA A 42 19.23 7.05 -0.80
C ALA A 42 19.50 5.68 -0.13
N TYR A 43 20.65 5.54 0.55
CA TYR A 43 20.96 4.30 1.30
C TYR A 43 20.02 4.07 2.48
N LEU A 44 19.67 5.10 3.24
CA LEU A 44 18.70 4.97 4.34
C LEU A 44 17.34 4.50 3.84
N GLU A 45 16.91 4.97 2.68
CA GLU A 45 15.68 4.49 2.06
C GLU A 45 15.78 3.09 1.48
N MET A 46 16.93 2.74 0.88
CA MET A 46 17.18 1.35 0.50
C MET A 46 17.08 0.42 1.72
N ALA A 47 17.60 0.82 2.87
CA ALA A 47 17.48 0.08 4.11
C ALA A 47 16.01 -0.02 4.58
N LEU A 48 15.24 1.06 4.48
CA LEU A 48 13.81 1.04 4.74
C LEU A 48 13.07 0.06 3.81
N TRP A 49 13.33 0.08 2.51
CA TRP A 49 12.69 -0.83 1.56
C TRP A 49 13.12 -2.29 1.75
N ALA A 50 14.37 -2.53 2.15
CA ALA A 50 14.82 -3.84 2.56
C ALA A 50 14.07 -4.33 3.81
N LEU A 51 13.85 -3.45 4.80
CA LEU A 51 13.04 -3.76 5.98
C LEU A 51 11.60 -4.12 5.59
N ILE A 52 10.98 -3.39 4.65
CA ILE A 52 9.64 -3.71 4.13
C ILE A 52 9.61 -5.07 3.41
N LEU A 53 10.67 -5.46 2.71
CA LEU A 53 10.75 -6.80 2.12
C LEU A 53 10.90 -7.89 3.19
N VAL A 54 11.69 -7.63 4.23
CA VAL A 54 11.87 -8.57 5.34
C VAL A 54 10.58 -8.70 6.15
N SER A 55 9.79 -7.64 6.33
CA SER A 55 8.51 -7.72 7.05
C SER A 55 7.49 -8.63 6.36
N ILE A 56 7.59 -8.84 5.04
CA ILE A 56 6.77 -9.86 4.34
C ILE A 56 7.08 -11.25 4.89
N VAL A 57 8.36 -11.57 5.13
CA VAL A 57 8.76 -12.90 5.59
C VAL A 57 8.18 -13.19 6.97
N ASP A 58 8.28 -12.23 7.90
CA ASP A 58 7.66 -12.31 9.22
C ASP A 58 6.15 -12.52 9.12
N HIS A 59 5.45 -11.69 8.32
CA HIS A 59 4.00 -11.77 8.15
C HIS A 59 3.56 -13.11 7.52
N LEU A 60 4.28 -13.63 6.52
CA LEU A 60 3.94 -14.90 5.88
C LEU A 60 4.24 -16.11 6.76
N HIS A 61 5.28 -16.04 7.59
CA HIS A 61 5.67 -17.12 8.48
C HIS A 61 4.74 -17.21 9.69
N ASP A 62 4.43 -16.07 10.32
CA ASP A 62 3.51 -15.97 11.43
C ASP A 62 2.58 -14.77 11.22
N PRO A 63 1.33 -15.00 10.75
CA PRO A 63 0.36 -13.92 10.57
C PRO A 63 -0.05 -13.23 11.86
N THR A 64 0.22 -13.83 13.02
CA THR A 64 0.02 -13.21 14.35
C THR A 64 1.31 -12.65 14.94
N GLY A 65 2.41 -12.75 14.20
CA GLY A 65 3.72 -12.22 14.57
C GLY A 65 3.75 -10.69 14.59
N THR A 66 4.96 -10.13 14.64
CA THR A 66 5.16 -8.69 14.87
C THR A 66 4.50 -7.85 13.77
N THR A 67 4.76 -8.19 12.50
CA THR A 67 4.25 -7.46 11.35
C THR A 67 2.75 -7.60 11.24
N GLY A 68 2.22 -8.82 11.35
CA GLY A 68 0.79 -9.09 11.27
C GLY A 68 -0.01 -8.34 12.34
N SER A 69 0.46 -8.39 13.59
CA SER A 69 -0.14 -7.67 14.72
C SER A 69 -0.12 -6.15 14.53
N ILE A 70 1.01 -5.58 14.11
CA ILE A 70 1.10 -4.13 13.86
C ILE A 70 0.12 -3.71 12.75
N VAL A 71 0.12 -4.45 11.63
CA VAL A 71 -0.78 -4.16 10.50
C VAL A 71 -2.23 -4.31 10.93
N TRP A 72 -2.56 -5.32 11.74
CA TRP A 72 -3.91 -5.53 12.25
C TRP A 72 -4.39 -4.33 13.06
N VAL A 73 -3.58 -3.80 13.99
CA VAL A 73 -3.92 -2.61 14.79
C VAL A 73 -4.27 -1.40 13.91
N PHE A 74 -3.51 -1.17 12.84
CA PHE A 74 -3.79 -0.04 11.95
C PHE A 74 -5.02 -0.23 11.08
N THR A 75 -5.40 -1.47 10.79
CA THR A 75 -6.36 -1.79 9.74
C THR A 75 -7.75 -2.13 10.29
N ILE A 76 -7.82 -2.74 11.48
CA ILE A 76 -9.07 -3.25 12.05
C ILE A 76 -10.11 -2.16 12.30
N GLY A 77 -9.71 -0.96 12.72
CA GLY A 77 -10.66 0.14 12.92
C GLY A 77 -11.37 0.54 11.62
N PHE A 78 -10.65 0.54 10.49
CA PHE A 78 -11.24 0.83 9.18
C PHE A 78 -12.08 -0.34 8.66
N HIS A 79 -11.79 -1.57 9.08
CA HIS A 79 -12.64 -2.73 8.83
C HIS A 79 -14.02 -2.53 9.47
N GLU A 80 -14.08 -2.26 10.77
CA GLU A 80 -15.36 -2.07 11.46
C GLU A 80 -16.16 -0.88 10.91
N VAL A 81 -15.49 0.24 10.63
CA VAL A 81 -16.12 1.40 9.99
C VAL A 81 -16.64 1.05 8.59
N GLY A 82 -15.97 0.14 7.89
CA GLY A 82 -16.38 -0.34 6.59
C GLY A 82 -17.75 -1.00 6.59
N HIS A 83 -18.06 -1.79 7.61
CA HIS A 83 -19.41 -2.34 7.78
C HIS A 83 -20.47 -1.24 7.91
N LEU A 84 -20.19 -0.20 8.69
CA LEU A 84 -21.12 0.93 8.89
C LEU A 84 -21.35 1.72 7.58
N ILE A 85 -20.27 1.99 6.84
CA ILE A 85 -20.35 2.68 5.55
C ILE A 85 -21.15 1.85 4.54
N CYS A 86 -20.93 0.54 4.52
CA CYS A 86 -21.52 -0.34 3.52
C CYS A 86 -22.91 -0.89 3.89
N ASN A 87 -23.35 -0.75 5.13
CA ASN A 87 -24.64 -1.24 5.63
C ASN A 87 -25.86 -0.78 4.77
N PRO A 88 -25.97 0.49 4.33
CA PRO A 88 -27.11 0.94 3.53
C PRO A 88 -27.25 0.27 2.15
N PHE A 89 -26.21 -0.43 1.69
CA PHE A 89 -26.15 -1.03 0.35
C PHE A 89 -26.44 -2.55 0.35
N GLY A 90 -26.94 -3.08 1.47
CA GLY A 90 -27.38 -4.46 1.59
C GLY A 90 -26.35 -5.39 2.25
N THR A 91 -26.83 -6.56 2.67
CA THR A 91 -26.10 -7.51 3.54
C THR A 91 -24.76 -7.97 2.95
N LEU A 92 -24.72 -8.30 1.66
CA LEU A 92 -23.47 -8.74 1.02
C LEU A 92 -22.41 -7.63 1.05
N LEU A 93 -22.80 -6.39 0.71
CA LEU A 93 -21.85 -5.28 0.71
C LEU A 93 -21.48 -4.86 2.13
N MET A 94 -22.40 -4.95 3.09
CA MET A 94 -22.10 -4.74 4.51
C MET A 94 -20.94 -5.64 4.97
N PHE A 95 -21.02 -6.96 4.74
CA PHE A 95 -19.94 -7.89 5.11
C PHE A 95 -18.64 -7.64 4.32
N LEU A 96 -18.74 -7.43 3.00
CA LEU A 96 -17.57 -7.08 2.17
C LEU A 96 -16.92 -5.75 2.59
N GLY A 97 -17.74 -4.82 3.09
CA GLY A 97 -17.36 -3.47 3.46
C GLY A 97 -16.19 -3.43 4.43
N GLY A 98 -16.13 -4.38 5.37
CA GLY A 98 -15.02 -4.49 6.29
C GLY A 98 -13.68 -4.67 5.56
N THR A 99 -13.56 -5.74 4.77
CA THR A 99 -12.32 -6.00 4.02
C THR A 99 -12.03 -4.92 2.97
N ILE A 100 -13.06 -4.36 2.32
CA ILE A 100 -12.89 -3.27 1.35
C ILE A 100 -12.25 -2.05 2.01
N TRP A 101 -12.84 -1.53 3.09
CA TRP A 101 -12.35 -0.30 3.74
C TRP A 101 -11.05 -0.49 4.48
N GLN A 102 -10.80 -1.69 5.01
CA GLN A 102 -9.53 -2.10 5.58
C GLN A 102 -8.34 -1.84 4.63
N VAL A 103 -8.55 -2.02 3.31
CA VAL A 103 -7.52 -1.83 2.27
C VAL A 103 -7.64 -0.46 1.59
N LEU A 104 -8.86 -0.05 1.24
CA LEU A 104 -9.15 1.10 0.39
C LEU A 104 -8.62 2.42 0.97
N VAL A 105 -8.69 2.60 2.29
CA VAL A 105 -8.22 3.85 2.92
C VAL A 105 -6.75 4.13 2.61
N TRP A 106 -5.89 3.11 2.64
CA TRP A 106 -4.46 3.23 2.37
C TRP A 106 -4.18 3.51 0.90
N VAL A 107 -4.99 2.90 0.02
CA VAL A 107 -4.93 3.15 -1.42
C VAL A 107 -5.27 4.61 -1.72
N LEU A 108 -6.36 5.14 -1.15
CA LEU A 108 -6.83 6.50 -1.38
C LEU A 108 -5.88 7.55 -0.78
N VAL A 109 -5.41 7.35 0.45
CA VAL A 109 -4.43 8.26 1.06
C VAL A 109 -3.12 8.22 0.27
N GLY A 110 -2.66 7.03 -0.15
CA GLY A 110 -1.49 6.91 -1.03
C GLY A 110 -1.70 7.60 -2.38
N ALA A 111 -2.87 7.47 -3.00
CA ALA A 111 -3.19 8.20 -4.23
C ALA A 111 -3.14 9.71 -4.01
N TRP A 112 -3.70 10.21 -2.89
CA TRP A 112 -3.63 11.63 -2.54
C TRP A 112 -2.19 12.11 -2.33
N GLU A 113 -1.35 11.34 -1.63
CA GLU A 113 0.08 11.65 -1.47
C GLU A 113 0.80 11.79 -2.82
N TRP A 114 0.52 10.87 -3.74
CA TRP A 114 1.18 10.79 -5.02
C TRP A 114 0.71 11.90 -5.96
N PHE A 115 -0.60 12.03 -6.17
CA PHE A 115 -1.16 12.95 -7.17
C PHE A 115 -1.30 14.38 -6.63
N GLY A 116 -1.75 14.53 -5.39
CA GLY A 116 -2.00 15.83 -4.77
C GLY A 116 -0.76 16.46 -4.16
N ARG A 117 0.09 15.69 -3.48
CA ARG A 117 1.29 16.22 -2.80
C ARG A 117 2.61 15.97 -3.54
N ARG A 118 2.57 15.22 -4.65
CA ARG A 118 3.75 14.85 -5.46
C ARG A 118 4.86 14.20 -4.64
N ARG A 119 4.50 13.53 -3.54
CA ARG A 119 5.41 12.76 -2.70
C ARG A 119 5.67 11.40 -3.33
N VAL A 120 6.79 10.79 -2.98
CA VAL A 120 7.26 9.54 -3.61
C VAL A 120 7.34 8.40 -2.59
N THR A 121 7.96 8.59 -1.42
CA THR A 121 8.09 7.51 -0.41
C THR A 121 6.78 7.19 0.27
N SER A 122 6.09 8.21 0.79
CA SER A 122 4.85 8.02 1.57
C SER A 122 3.76 7.23 0.83
N PRO A 123 3.44 7.48 -0.46
CA PRO A 123 2.42 6.70 -1.16
C PRO A 123 2.80 5.23 -1.29
N LEU A 124 4.06 4.94 -1.61
CA LEU A 124 4.56 3.57 -1.74
C LEU A 124 4.53 2.80 -0.41
N LEU A 125 4.80 3.49 0.72
CA LEU A 125 4.67 2.88 2.05
C LEU A 125 3.20 2.58 2.39
N LEU A 126 2.28 3.49 2.06
CA LEU A 126 0.85 3.29 2.28
C LEU A 126 0.31 2.15 1.40
N TRP A 127 0.74 2.04 0.16
CA TRP A 127 0.37 0.92 -0.71
C TRP A 127 1.01 -0.40 -0.27
N ALA A 128 2.24 -0.40 0.25
CA ALA A 128 2.82 -1.57 0.91
C ALA A 128 1.99 -1.99 2.14
N LEU A 129 1.51 -1.03 2.94
CA LEU A 129 0.59 -1.31 4.05
C LEU A 129 -0.74 -1.90 3.57
N ALA A 130 -1.29 -1.40 2.45
CA ALA A 130 -2.46 -2.01 1.81
C ALA A 130 -2.20 -3.47 1.41
N GLY A 131 -1.01 -3.77 0.88
CA GLY A 131 -0.58 -5.12 0.56
C GLY A 131 -0.48 -6.02 1.80
N HIS A 132 0.09 -5.53 2.90
CA HIS A 132 0.09 -6.26 4.17
C HIS A 132 -1.32 -6.44 4.74
N SER A 133 -2.21 -5.45 4.57
CA SER A 133 -3.61 -5.57 4.95
C SER A 133 -4.32 -6.70 4.19
N LEU A 134 -3.97 -6.93 2.93
CA LEU A 134 -4.47 -8.08 2.17
C LEU A 134 -3.92 -9.41 2.70
N LEU A 135 -2.71 -9.45 3.26
CA LEU A 135 -2.20 -10.67 3.91
C LEU A 135 -3.00 -11.01 5.18
N ASN A 136 -3.33 -10.01 6.01
CA ASN A 136 -4.26 -10.20 7.13
C ASN A 136 -5.63 -10.68 6.65
N ALA A 137 -6.18 -10.05 5.60
CA ALA A 137 -7.46 -10.46 5.02
C ALA A 137 -7.40 -11.89 4.47
N ALA A 138 -6.30 -12.32 3.86
CA ALA A 138 -6.14 -13.67 3.34
C ALA A 138 -6.25 -14.75 4.45
N VAL A 139 -5.73 -14.47 5.64
CA VAL A 139 -5.88 -15.37 6.79
C VAL A 139 -7.32 -15.42 7.26
N TYR A 140 -7.98 -14.27 7.34
CA TYR A 140 -9.40 -14.18 7.71
C TYR A 140 -10.32 -14.87 6.68
N ILE A 141 -10.03 -14.72 5.38
CA ILE A 141 -10.74 -15.43 4.31
C ILE A 141 -10.56 -16.94 4.45
N GLY A 142 -9.32 -17.41 4.65
CA GLY A 142 -9.01 -18.83 4.76
C GLY A 142 -9.57 -19.50 6.01
N ASP A 143 -9.96 -18.71 7.01
CA ASP A 143 -10.66 -19.19 8.21
C ASP A 143 -12.18 -19.29 8.01
N ALA A 144 -12.73 -18.87 6.87
CA ALA A 144 -14.18 -18.74 6.68
C ALA A 144 -14.97 -20.03 7.01
N GLN A 145 -14.50 -21.22 6.64
CA GLN A 145 -15.17 -22.47 7.04
C GLN A 145 -15.02 -22.78 8.53
N ALA A 146 -13.79 -22.65 9.06
CA ALA A 146 -13.44 -23.04 10.42
C ALA A 146 -14.00 -22.07 11.48
N ARG A 147 -14.04 -20.77 11.16
CA ARG A 147 -14.43 -19.65 12.03
C ARG A 147 -13.76 -19.73 13.39
N SER A 148 -12.46 -20.03 13.36
CA SER A 148 -11.63 -20.26 14.54
C SER A 148 -11.00 -18.97 15.07
N LEU A 149 -10.89 -17.93 14.23
CA LEU A 149 -10.33 -16.65 14.62
C LEU A 149 -11.25 -15.91 15.60
N PRO A 150 -10.69 -15.30 16.66
CA PRO A 150 -11.48 -14.50 17.59
C PRO A 150 -11.98 -13.24 16.88
N LEU A 151 -13.29 -12.99 17.00
CA LEU A 151 -13.90 -11.77 16.46
C LEU A 151 -13.77 -10.62 17.45
N LEU A 152 -13.79 -9.40 16.92
CA LEU A 152 -13.85 -8.21 17.76
C LEU A 152 -15.08 -8.21 18.66
N PHE A 153 -14.94 -7.55 19.82
CA PHE A 153 -15.98 -7.41 20.83
C PHE A 153 -16.53 -8.74 21.40
N GLY A 154 -15.84 -9.86 21.18
CA GLY A 154 -16.31 -11.17 21.63
C GLY A 154 -17.55 -11.66 20.87
N MET A 155 -17.76 -11.18 19.64
CA MET A 155 -18.84 -11.66 18.79
C MET A 155 -18.70 -13.17 18.53
N ASN A 156 -19.84 -13.85 18.39
CA ASN A 156 -19.86 -15.28 18.10
C ASN A 156 -19.51 -15.56 16.62
N SER A 157 -19.19 -16.81 16.32
CA SER A 157 -18.76 -17.24 14.97
C SER A 157 -19.78 -17.00 13.84
N SER A 158 -21.05 -16.71 14.13
CA SER A 158 -22.03 -16.37 13.08
C SER A 158 -21.79 -15.00 12.46
N HIS A 159 -20.98 -14.14 13.11
CA HIS A 159 -20.65 -12.80 12.62
C HIS A 159 -19.40 -12.79 11.71
N HIS A 160 -18.81 -13.95 11.41
CA HIS A 160 -17.64 -14.02 10.55
C HIS A 160 -18.00 -13.59 9.12
N ASP A 161 -17.39 -12.51 8.63
CA ASP A 161 -17.80 -11.86 7.38
C ASP A 161 -17.63 -12.78 6.19
N TRP A 162 -16.44 -13.37 6.04
CA TRP A 162 -16.15 -14.22 4.89
C TRP A 162 -16.92 -15.54 4.88
N TRP A 163 -17.30 -16.08 6.04
CA TRP A 163 -18.27 -17.17 6.09
C TRP A 163 -19.61 -16.73 5.52
N ASN A 164 -20.13 -15.56 5.93
CA ASN A 164 -21.40 -15.05 5.44
C ASN A 164 -21.34 -14.72 3.94
N ILE A 165 -20.28 -14.04 3.48
CA ILE A 165 -20.08 -13.69 2.05
C ILE A 165 -20.08 -14.95 1.20
N LEU A 166 -19.27 -15.94 1.55
CA LEU A 166 -19.12 -17.16 0.75
C LEU A 166 -20.35 -18.07 0.86
N SER A 167 -21.03 -18.10 2.00
CA SER A 167 -22.30 -18.83 2.14
C SER A 167 -23.41 -18.21 1.28
N LEU A 168 -23.56 -16.88 1.33
CA LEU A 168 -24.57 -16.15 0.53
C LEU A 168 -24.33 -16.29 -0.98
N THR A 169 -23.08 -16.49 -1.40
CA THR A 169 -22.70 -16.65 -2.81
C THR A 169 -22.54 -18.11 -3.23
N ASN A 170 -22.75 -19.07 -2.32
CA ASN A 170 -22.57 -20.50 -2.54
C ASN A 170 -21.15 -20.87 -3.01
N LEU A 171 -20.15 -20.23 -2.41
CA LEU A 171 -18.72 -20.37 -2.71
C LEU A 171 -17.87 -20.75 -1.48
N LEU A 172 -18.50 -21.24 -0.41
CA LEU A 172 -17.81 -21.53 0.86
C LEU A 172 -16.65 -22.52 0.71
N ASP A 173 -16.81 -23.53 -0.14
CA ASP A 173 -15.77 -24.55 -0.41
C ASP A 173 -14.52 -23.98 -1.11
N TYR A 174 -14.56 -22.73 -1.56
CA TYR A 174 -13.49 -22.04 -2.26
C TYR A 174 -12.77 -20.99 -1.39
N ASP A 175 -13.01 -20.96 -0.08
CA ASP A 175 -12.34 -20.03 0.85
C ASP A 175 -10.81 -20.06 0.72
N TRP A 176 -10.21 -21.25 0.60
CA TRP A 176 -8.77 -21.43 0.36
C TRP A 176 -8.28 -20.74 -0.93
N LEU A 177 -9.11 -20.71 -1.98
CA LEU A 177 -8.75 -20.11 -3.26
C LEU A 177 -8.79 -18.58 -3.14
N PHE A 178 -9.83 -18.02 -2.53
CA PHE A 178 -9.91 -16.58 -2.26
C PHE A 178 -8.79 -16.12 -1.34
N ALA A 179 -8.45 -16.91 -0.32
CA ALA A 179 -7.31 -16.66 0.57
C ALA A 179 -6.00 -16.65 -0.21
N LEU A 180 -5.76 -17.64 -1.08
CA LEU A 180 -4.56 -17.72 -1.91
C LEU A 180 -4.45 -16.53 -2.87
N LEU A 181 -5.51 -16.19 -3.59
CA LEU A 181 -5.51 -15.06 -4.52
C LEU A 181 -5.25 -13.73 -3.81
N THR A 182 -5.90 -13.52 -2.67
CA THR A 182 -5.70 -12.33 -1.83
C THR A 182 -4.26 -12.25 -1.30
N ARG A 183 -3.70 -13.38 -0.88
CA ARG A 183 -2.30 -13.48 -0.45
C ARG A 183 -1.32 -13.13 -1.58
N ILE A 184 -1.49 -13.72 -2.76
CA ILE A 184 -0.64 -13.45 -3.93
C ILE A 184 -0.70 -11.98 -4.32
N LEU A 185 -1.90 -11.39 -4.34
CA LEU A 185 -2.08 -9.96 -4.61
C LEU A 185 -1.35 -9.09 -3.58
N GLY A 186 -1.53 -9.40 -2.28
CA GLY A 186 -0.85 -8.69 -1.20
C GLY A 186 0.67 -8.74 -1.32
N VAL A 187 1.25 -9.93 -1.51
CA VAL A 187 2.70 -10.10 -1.72
C VAL A 187 3.16 -9.33 -2.95
N GLY A 188 2.43 -9.44 -4.07
CA GLY A 188 2.75 -8.75 -5.32
C GLY A 188 2.81 -7.23 -5.15
N ILE A 189 1.84 -6.64 -4.43
CA ILE A 189 1.82 -5.20 -4.14
C ILE A 189 3.01 -4.78 -3.28
N ILE A 190 3.33 -5.50 -2.20
CA ILE A 190 4.43 -5.12 -1.31
C ILE A 190 5.76 -5.20 -2.05
N VAL A 191 6.00 -6.29 -2.80
CA VAL A 191 7.22 -6.46 -3.60
C VAL A 191 7.33 -5.36 -4.66
N ALA A 192 6.25 -5.06 -5.39
CA ALA A 192 6.25 -3.99 -6.38
C ALA A 192 6.56 -2.62 -5.75
N CYS A 193 5.97 -2.31 -4.59
CA CYS A 193 6.22 -1.06 -3.87
C CYS A 193 7.67 -0.97 -3.37
N ALA A 194 8.24 -2.05 -2.84
CA ALA A 194 9.62 -2.07 -2.36
C ALA A 194 10.64 -1.93 -3.50
N LEU A 195 10.40 -2.58 -4.64
CA LEU A 195 11.24 -2.45 -5.83
C LEU A 195 11.14 -1.03 -6.43
N ALA A 196 9.93 -0.50 -6.57
CA ALA A 196 9.70 0.86 -7.04
C ALA A 196 10.34 1.88 -6.08
N GLY A 197 10.15 1.71 -4.78
CA GLY A 197 10.72 2.56 -3.74
C GLY A 197 12.25 2.57 -3.77
N SER A 198 12.85 1.38 -3.88
CA SER A 198 14.30 1.20 -4.01
C SER A 198 14.86 1.88 -5.26
N TYR A 199 14.17 1.77 -6.40
CA TYR A 199 14.54 2.47 -7.63
C TYR A 199 14.43 4.00 -7.47
N MET A 200 13.34 4.47 -6.88
CA MET A 200 13.04 5.89 -6.73
C MET A 200 13.93 6.58 -5.68
N ALA A 201 14.44 5.85 -4.70
CA ALA A 201 15.42 6.36 -3.73
C ALA A 201 16.67 6.94 -4.40
N TRP A 202 17.05 6.38 -5.56
CA TRP A 202 18.18 6.86 -6.36
C TRP A 202 17.75 7.86 -7.44
N VAL A 203 16.65 7.58 -8.15
CA VAL A 203 16.28 8.36 -9.34
C VAL A 203 15.55 9.66 -9.00
N ARG A 204 14.99 9.79 -7.80
CA ARG A 204 14.37 11.03 -7.31
C ARG A 204 15.00 11.49 -5.99
N PRO A 205 16.13 12.20 -6.05
CA PRO A 205 16.84 12.66 -4.86
C PRO A 205 15.99 13.60 -4.01
N ARG A 206 16.00 13.39 -2.69
CA ARG A 206 15.37 14.31 -1.74
C ARG A 206 16.32 15.44 -1.40
N THR A 207 16.24 16.53 -2.16
CA THR A 207 16.98 17.75 -1.86
C THR A 207 16.18 18.61 -0.87
N GLY A 208 16.83 19.11 0.19
CA GLY A 208 16.23 20.08 1.12
C GLY A 208 15.69 19.51 2.45
N VAL A 209 15.86 18.21 2.72
CA VAL A 209 15.54 17.63 4.04
C VAL A 209 16.47 18.25 5.10
N GLY A 210 15.89 18.88 6.14
CA GLY A 210 16.64 19.54 7.21
C GLY A 210 16.97 21.02 6.99
N LYS A 211 16.57 21.63 5.86
CA LYS A 211 16.61 23.08 5.72
C LYS A 211 15.37 23.67 6.39
N LEU A 212 15.53 24.21 7.62
CA LEU A 212 14.52 25.09 8.20
C LEU A 212 14.35 26.28 7.26
N SER A 213 13.15 26.50 6.75
CA SER A 213 12.80 27.75 6.08
C SER A 213 13.02 28.87 7.12
N ARG A 214 14.04 29.70 6.89
CA ARG A 214 14.18 30.97 7.60
C ARG A 214 13.15 31.95 7.08
#